data_AF-A0A212DC64-F1
#
_entry.id   AF-A0A212DC64-F1
#
_cell.length_a   1.000
_cell.length_b   1.000
_cell.length_c   1.000
_cell.angle_alpha   90.00
_cell.angle_beta   90.00
_cell.angle_gamma   90.00
#
_symmetry.space_group_name_H-M   'P 1'
#
loop_
_entity.id
_entity.type
_entity.pdbx_description
1 polymer ?
#
loop_
_entity_poly.entity_id
_entity_poly.type
_entity_poly.pdbx_seq_one_letter_code
_entity_poly.pdbx_strand_id
1 'polypeptide(L)'
;MTLEQQDMICYTAQTLVRILSHGGFRKILGQEGGPEGWFRPFVPHIPFDLYLCEMAFPWVKPAPDETSFSEALLKRNQGLAPNSAEQASILSLGTKINNVIDNLMVAPGTFEVQAEEALQCLPTLEAVAALGNKVLESPRALDPSEVSTMLTNETGFEISSSDATVKILITTVPPNLRKLDPELHLDIKVLQSALAAIQYSRWFEENASQSTVKVLIRLRKDLRIRLSWL
;
A
#
# COMPACT_ATOMS: atom_id res chain seq x y z
N MET A 1 33.86 1.30 34.40
CA MET A 1 32.90 0.45 33.67
C MET A 1 32.85 0.94 32.24
N THR A 2 33.30 0.12 31.29
CA THR A 2 33.27 0.45 29.85
C THR A 2 31.83 0.41 29.32
N LEU A 3 31.53 1.08 28.20
CA LEU A 3 30.18 1.09 27.62
C LEU A 3 29.64 -0.33 27.34
N GLU A 4 30.48 -1.23 26.83
CA GLU A 4 30.13 -2.65 26.63
C GLU A 4 29.71 -3.34 27.93
N GLN A 5 30.39 -3.03 29.05
CA GLN A 5 30.03 -3.56 30.36
C GLN A 5 28.69 -2.99 30.84
N GLN A 6 28.38 -1.73 30.52
CA GLN A 6 27.07 -1.12 30.85
C GLN A 6 25.94 -1.79 30.07
N ASP A 7 26.13 -2.02 28.77
CA ASP A 7 25.15 -2.67 27.90
C ASP A 7 24.87 -4.10 28.33
N MET A 8 25.91 -4.86 28.68
CA MET A 8 25.74 -6.22 29.19
C MET A 8 24.95 -6.27 30.50
N ILE A 9 25.20 -5.32 31.41
CA ILE A 9 24.45 -5.22 32.68
C ILE A 9 23.00 -4.84 32.40
N CYS A 10 22.76 -3.88 31.50
CA CYS A 10 21.42 -3.44 31.14
C CYS A 10 20.61 -4.58 30.49
N TYR A 11 21.20 -5.29 29.52
CA TYR A 11 20.58 -6.44 28.86
C TYR A 11 20.25 -7.57 29.85
N THR A 12 21.17 -7.85 30.78
CA THR A 12 20.98 -8.85 31.82
C THR A 12 19.87 -8.45 32.78
N ALA A 13 19.84 -7.19 33.21
CA ALA A 13 18.80 -6.67 34.09
C ALA A 13 17.42 -6.69 33.43
N GLN A 14 17.31 -6.27 32.16
CA GLN A 14 16.07 -6.34 31.38
C GLN A 14 15.57 -7.78 31.24
N THR A 15 16.48 -8.72 30.99
CA THR A 15 16.16 -10.15 30.88
C THR A 15 15.67 -10.71 32.22
N LEU A 16 16.33 -10.38 33.32
CA LEU A 16 15.93 -10.79 34.67
C LEU A 16 14.57 -10.21 35.04
N VAL A 17 14.36 -8.90 34.85
CA VAL A 17 13.06 -8.26 35.10
C VAL A 17 11.98 -8.94 34.27
N ARG A 18 12.23 -9.26 33.00
CA ARG A 18 11.29 -10.00 32.14
C ARG A 18 10.96 -11.38 32.69
N ILE A 19 11.96 -12.16 33.12
CA ILE A 19 11.75 -13.48 33.73
C ILE A 19 10.90 -13.35 35.01
N LEU A 20 11.17 -12.35 35.85
CA LEU A 20 10.43 -12.11 37.08
C LEU A 20 8.99 -11.65 36.79
N SER A 21 8.78 -10.68 35.89
CA SER A 21 7.46 -10.18 35.52
C SER A 21 6.56 -11.23 34.85
N HIS A 22 7.15 -12.23 34.18
CA HIS A 22 6.40 -13.31 33.52
C HIS A 22 6.32 -14.60 34.35
N GLY A 23 6.58 -14.54 35.66
CA GLY A 23 6.40 -15.68 36.56
C GLY A 23 7.50 -16.74 36.48
N GLY A 24 8.59 -16.48 35.75
CA GLY A 24 9.77 -17.36 35.70
C GLY A 24 10.45 -17.51 37.07
N PHE A 25 10.25 -16.56 37.98
CA PHE A 25 10.66 -16.68 39.39
C PHE A 25 10.05 -17.92 40.07
N ARG A 26 8.88 -18.40 39.63
CA ARG A 26 8.23 -19.58 40.22
C ARG A 26 9.05 -20.85 39.98
N LYS A 27 9.80 -20.93 38.87
CA LYS A 27 10.77 -22.01 38.64
C LYS A 27 11.96 -21.95 39.60
N ILE A 28 12.43 -20.73 39.87
CA ILE A 28 13.56 -20.50 40.78
C ILE A 28 13.15 -20.76 42.24
N LEU A 29 11.92 -20.40 42.61
CA LEU A 29 11.37 -20.56 43.96
C LEU A 29 10.68 -21.92 44.20
N GLY A 30 10.71 -22.84 43.23
CA GLY A 30 10.11 -24.17 43.38
C GLY A 30 8.59 -24.18 43.56
N GLN A 31 7.88 -23.17 43.04
CA GLN A 31 6.42 -23.01 43.17
C GLN A 31 5.63 -23.64 41.99
N GLU A 32 6.19 -24.65 41.33
CA GLU A 32 5.48 -25.40 40.27
C GLU A 32 4.46 -26.36 40.90
N GLY A 33 3.20 -25.94 40.98
CA GLY A 33 2.12 -26.77 41.53
C GLY A 33 0.69 -26.23 41.34
N GLY A 34 0.47 -25.35 40.35
CA GLY A 34 -0.87 -24.86 40.00
C GLY A 34 -1.45 -25.61 38.78
N PRO A 35 -2.79 -25.78 38.69
CA PRO A 35 -3.43 -26.64 37.69
C PRO A 35 -3.05 -26.20 36.26
N GLU A 36 -2.65 -27.19 35.48
CA GLU A 36 -2.38 -27.09 34.05
C GLU A 36 -3.60 -26.50 33.34
N GLY A 37 -3.44 -25.35 32.66
CA GLY A 37 -4.50 -24.80 31.80
C GLY A 37 -4.75 -23.29 31.88
N TRP A 38 -3.92 -22.51 32.59
CA TRP A 38 -4.10 -21.05 32.52
C TRP A 38 -3.65 -20.50 31.17
N PHE A 39 -4.63 -20.17 30.33
CA PHE A 39 -4.50 -19.30 29.17
C PHE A 39 -3.50 -18.20 29.49
N ARG A 40 -2.31 -18.23 28.88
CA ARG A 40 -1.45 -17.05 28.88
C ARG A 40 -2.22 -16.03 28.04
N PRO A 41 -2.72 -14.92 28.60
CA PRO A 41 -3.30 -13.88 27.76
C PRO A 41 -2.22 -13.50 26.74
N PHE A 42 -2.59 -13.48 25.46
CA PHE A 42 -1.69 -12.96 24.43
C PHE A 42 -1.40 -11.51 24.80
N VAL A 43 -0.19 -11.26 25.29
CA VAL A 43 0.30 -9.91 25.53
C VAL A 43 1.01 -9.50 24.25
N PRO A 44 0.45 -8.59 23.43
CA PRO A 44 1.15 -8.11 22.25
C PRO A 44 2.47 -7.45 22.68
N HIS A 45 3.58 -8.05 22.30
CA HIS A 45 4.89 -7.48 22.54
C HIS A 45 5.13 -6.37 21.53
N ILE A 46 5.03 -5.12 21.95
CA ILE A 46 5.40 -3.96 21.14
C ILE A 46 6.95 -3.89 21.14
N PRO A 47 7.62 -3.98 19.98
CA PRO A 47 9.06 -3.80 19.91
C PRO A 47 9.49 -2.45 20.49
N PHE A 48 10.73 -2.39 20.97
CA PHE A 48 11.29 -1.12 21.44
C PHE A 48 11.34 -0.09 20.29
N ASP A 49 10.85 1.12 20.57
CA ASP A 49 10.92 2.28 19.68
C ASP A 49 11.35 3.49 20.52
N LEU A 50 12.52 4.03 20.21
CA LEU A 50 13.13 5.13 20.95
C LEU A 50 12.22 6.38 20.95
N TYR A 51 11.52 6.65 19.85
CA TYR A 51 10.68 7.84 19.72
C TYR A 51 9.42 7.75 20.59
N LEU A 52 8.93 6.54 20.88
CA LEU A 52 7.77 6.36 21.78
C LEU A 52 8.14 6.53 23.26
N CYS A 53 9.41 6.40 23.62
CA CYS A 53 9.89 6.47 25.00
C CYS A 53 10.99 7.51 25.22
N GLU A 54 11.06 8.55 24.39
CA GLU A 54 12.15 9.56 24.46
C GLU A 54 12.30 10.17 25.85
N MET A 55 11.20 10.37 26.59
CA MET A 55 11.19 10.86 27.97
C MET A 55 11.91 9.94 28.97
N ALA A 56 11.97 8.64 28.69
CA ALA A 56 12.72 7.68 29.49
C ALA A 56 14.22 7.65 29.15
N PHE A 57 14.62 8.25 28.01
CA PHE A 57 15.98 8.27 27.50
C PHE A 57 16.44 9.70 27.20
N PRO A 58 16.62 10.54 28.25
CA PRO A 58 17.07 11.91 28.05
C PRO A 58 18.49 11.94 27.46
N TRP A 59 18.68 12.80 26.47
CA TRP A 59 19.97 13.02 25.84
C TRP A 59 21.01 13.54 26.83
N VAL A 60 22.14 12.84 26.94
CA VAL A 60 23.28 13.28 27.79
C VAL A 60 24.03 14.45 27.14
N LYS A 61 23.99 14.54 25.81
CA LYS A 61 24.58 15.62 25.00
C LYS A 61 23.52 16.12 24.03
N PRO A 62 23.55 17.39 23.61
CA PRO A 62 22.66 17.89 22.57
C PRO A 62 22.67 16.99 21.34
N ALA A 63 21.52 16.89 20.67
CA ALA A 63 21.41 16.13 19.43
C ALA A 63 22.47 16.61 18.42
N PRO A 64 23.11 15.69 17.68
CA PRO A 64 24.04 16.06 16.62
C PRO A 64 23.38 16.96 15.58
N ASP A 65 24.19 17.79 14.91
CA ASP A 65 23.71 18.55 13.75
C ASP A 65 23.49 17.61 12.56
N GLU A 66 22.23 17.46 12.15
CA GLU A 66 21.81 16.62 11.02
C GLU A 66 21.46 17.45 9.77
N THR A 67 21.91 18.70 9.68
CA THR A 67 21.61 19.59 8.54
C THR A 67 22.07 18.96 7.22
N SER A 68 23.31 18.46 7.16
CA SER A 68 23.86 17.81 5.96
C SER A 68 23.08 16.54 5.55
N PHE A 69 22.60 15.77 6.53
CA PHE A 69 21.79 14.59 6.28
C PHE A 69 20.40 14.98 5.74
N SER A 70 19.77 15.99 6.34
CA SER A 70 18.49 16.53 5.91
C SER A 70 18.54 17.05 4.47
N GLU A 71 19.61 17.78 4.12
CA GLU A 71 19.85 18.24 2.75
C GLU A 71 20.02 17.08 1.76
N ALA A 72 20.75 16.02 2.16
CA ALA A 72 20.93 14.83 1.33
C ALA A 72 19.60 14.09 1.07
N LEU A 73 18.73 13.98 2.09
CA LEU A 73 17.40 13.39 1.94
C LEU A 73 16.53 14.20 0.97
N LEU A 74 16.53 15.53 1.08
CA LEU A 74 15.76 16.41 0.20
C LEU A 74 16.28 16.34 -1.24
N LYS A 75 17.60 16.40 -1.43
CA LYS A 75 18.24 16.24 -2.74
C LYS A 75 17.91 14.89 -3.38
N ARG A 76 17.94 13.80 -2.61
CA ARG A 76 17.56 12.47 -3.10
C ARG A 76 16.08 12.41 -3.47
N ASN A 77 15.20 12.99 -2.67
CA ASN A 77 13.77 13.06 -2.99
C ASN A 77 13.50 13.84 -4.28
N GLN A 78 14.19 14.97 -4.51
CA GLN A 78 14.08 15.73 -5.76
C GLN A 78 14.49 14.89 -6.97
N GLY A 79 15.59 14.13 -6.88
CA GLY A 79 16.03 13.25 -7.96
C GLY A 79 15.15 12.02 -8.21
N LEU A 80 14.27 11.66 -7.26
CA LEU A 80 13.32 10.56 -7.36
C LEU A 80 11.90 11.02 -7.70
N ALA A 81 11.61 12.31 -7.59
CA ALA A 81 10.30 12.85 -7.89
C ALA A 81 10.10 12.87 -9.42
N PRO A 82 8.90 12.50 -9.91
CA PRO A 82 8.61 12.62 -11.33
C PRO A 82 8.81 14.06 -11.81
N ASN A 83 9.39 14.23 -12.99
CA ASN A 83 9.62 15.55 -13.57
C ASN A 83 8.30 16.18 -14.08
N SER A 84 8.31 17.48 -14.40
CA SER A 84 7.09 18.18 -14.80
C SER A 84 6.44 17.64 -16.08
N ALA A 85 7.24 17.10 -17.01
CA ALA A 85 6.72 16.49 -18.24
C ALA A 85 6.01 15.16 -17.92
N GLU A 86 6.63 14.28 -17.13
CA GLU A 86 6.03 13.03 -16.67
C GLU A 86 4.72 13.27 -15.89
N GLN A 87 4.72 14.26 -14.99
CA GLN A 87 3.52 14.64 -14.24
C GLN A 87 2.40 15.10 -15.17
N ALA A 88 2.71 15.93 -16.16
CA ALA A 88 1.73 16.43 -17.13
C ALA A 88 1.16 15.29 -18.00
N SER A 89 2.01 14.38 -18.49
CA SER A 89 1.59 13.25 -19.32
C SER A 89 0.65 12.30 -18.57
N ILE A 90 1.00 11.93 -17.32
CA ILE A 90 0.16 11.06 -16.48
C ILE A 90 -1.16 11.76 -16.12
N LEU A 91 -1.12 13.04 -15.77
CA LEU A 91 -2.32 13.81 -15.41
C LEU A 91 -3.28 13.94 -16.61
N SER A 92 -2.73 14.25 -17.79
CA SER A 92 -3.51 14.36 -19.03
C SER A 92 -4.22 13.05 -19.36
N LEU A 93 -3.47 11.94 -19.41
CA LEU A 93 -4.03 10.63 -19.73
C LEU A 93 -5.04 10.16 -18.68
N GLY A 94 -4.72 10.32 -17.40
CA GLY A 94 -5.62 9.96 -16.30
C GLY A 94 -6.92 10.75 -16.30
N THR A 95 -6.85 12.06 -16.60
CA THR A 95 -8.05 12.91 -16.68
C THR A 95 -8.95 12.53 -17.85
N LYS A 96 -8.36 12.26 -19.03
CA LYS A 96 -9.11 11.79 -20.21
C LYS A 96 -9.86 10.49 -19.90
N ILE A 97 -9.17 9.52 -19.30
CA ILE A 97 -9.77 8.21 -18.93
C ILE A 97 -10.87 8.38 -17.88
N ASN A 98 -10.63 9.17 -16.83
CA ASN A 98 -11.64 9.43 -15.79
C ASN A 98 -12.90 10.06 -16.38
N ASN A 99 -12.76 11.07 -17.24
CA ASN A 99 -13.91 11.71 -17.89
C ASN A 99 -14.73 10.72 -18.73
N VAL A 100 -14.08 9.78 -19.43
CA VAL A 100 -14.78 8.75 -20.19
C VAL A 100 -15.54 7.81 -19.25
N ILE A 101 -14.92 7.37 -18.16
CA ILE A 101 -15.55 6.49 -17.18
C ILE A 101 -16.74 7.19 -16.49
N ASP A 102 -16.58 8.45 -16.11
CA ASP A 102 -17.64 9.26 -15.49
C ASP A 102 -18.83 9.42 -16.45
N ASN A 103 -18.57 9.68 -17.73
CA ASN A 103 -19.61 9.75 -18.75
C ASN A 103 -20.34 8.40 -18.93
N LEU A 104 -19.61 7.28 -18.92
CA LEU A 104 -20.19 5.94 -19.00
C LEU A 104 -21.02 5.59 -17.75
N MET A 105 -20.65 6.13 -16.58
CA MET A 105 -21.40 5.94 -15.34
C MET A 105 -22.74 6.70 -15.35
N VAL A 106 -22.78 7.90 -15.94
CA VAL A 106 -24.01 8.72 -16.04
C VAL A 106 -24.90 8.29 -17.21
N ALA A 107 -24.30 7.94 -18.35
CA ALA A 107 -25.00 7.58 -19.57
C ALA A 107 -24.29 6.37 -20.25
N PRO A 108 -24.60 5.13 -19.83
CA PRO A 108 -23.97 3.95 -20.42
C PRO A 108 -24.30 3.75 -21.90
N GLY A 109 -25.37 4.38 -22.42
CA GLY A 109 -25.82 4.23 -23.80
C GLY A 109 -26.19 2.79 -24.14
N THR A 110 -26.09 2.43 -25.43
CA THR A 110 -26.24 1.05 -25.94
C THR A 110 -24.98 0.22 -25.66
N PHE A 111 -24.48 0.24 -24.42
CA PHE A 111 -23.46 -0.73 -23.99
C PHE A 111 -24.14 -2.08 -23.78
N GLU A 112 -24.63 -2.65 -24.89
CA GLU A 112 -25.14 -4.02 -24.98
C GLU A 112 -23.95 -4.98 -25.01
N VAL A 113 -23.27 -5.10 -23.87
CA VAL A 113 -22.73 -6.43 -23.56
C VAL A 113 -23.99 -7.26 -23.33
N GLN A 114 -24.20 -8.31 -24.13
CA GLN A 114 -25.29 -9.27 -23.95
C GLN A 114 -25.12 -9.95 -22.58
N ALA A 115 -25.54 -9.25 -21.54
CA ALA A 115 -25.51 -9.65 -20.16
C ALA A 115 -26.63 -8.85 -19.50
N GLU A 116 -27.64 -9.58 -19.03
CA GLU A 116 -28.67 -9.01 -18.17
C GLU A 116 -28.02 -8.11 -17.10
N GLU A 117 -28.54 -6.88 -17.02
CA GLU A 117 -28.33 -5.90 -15.94
C GLU A 117 -26.93 -5.29 -15.78
N ALA A 118 -26.65 -4.32 -16.67
CA ALA A 118 -25.65 -3.28 -16.48
C ALA A 118 -25.62 -2.75 -15.02
N LEU A 119 -24.42 -2.75 -14.44
CA LEU A 119 -24.03 -2.28 -13.09
C LEU A 119 -24.22 -3.25 -11.89
N GLN A 120 -24.69 -4.49 -12.11
CA GLN A 120 -24.54 -5.58 -11.12
C GLN A 120 -23.78 -6.81 -11.66
N CYS A 121 -23.26 -6.75 -12.89
CA CYS A 121 -22.58 -7.87 -13.52
C CYS A 121 -21.28 -8.26 -12.81
N LEU A 122 -21.07 -9.56 -12.70
CA LEU A 122 -19.83 -10.15 -12.23
C LEU A 122 -18.69 -9.83 -13.23
N PRO A 123 -17.45 -9.65 -12.76
CA PRO A 123 -16.34 -9.17 -13.58
C PRO A 123 -15.82 -10.29 -14.51
N THR A 124 -16.44 -10.45 -15.67
CA THR A 124 -16.01 -11.40 -16.71
C THR A 124 -14.87 -10.83 -17.55
N LEU A 125 -14.04 -11.72 -18.12
CA LEU A 125 -12.94 -11.31 -19.01
C LEU A 125 -13.45 -10.55 -20.25
N GLU A 126 -14.59 -10.97 -20.79
CA GLU A 126 -15.23 -10.33 -21.95
C GLU A 126 -15.71 -8.92 -21.62
N ALA A 127 -16.35 -8.72 -20.46
CA ALA A 127 -16.80 -7.40 -20.03
C ALA A 127 -15.62 -6.44 -19.80
N VAL A 128 -14.52 -6.94 -19.23
CA VAL A 128 -13.27 -6.18 -19.04
C VAL A 128 -12.70 -5.73 -20.39
N ALA A 129 -12.64 -6.63 -21.38
CA ALA A 129 -12.15 -6.31 -22.72
C ALA A 129 -13.06 -5.32 -23.46
N ALA A 130 -14.38 -5.51 -23.38
CA ALA A 130 -15.36 -4.61 -23.97
C ALA A 130 -15.27 -3.19 -23.37
N LEU A 131 -15.13 -3.10 -22.04
CA LEU A 131 -14.94 -1.83 -21.35
C LEU A 131 -13.62 -1.17 -21.78
N GLY A 132 -12.51 -1.92 -21.81
CA GLY A 132 -11.21 -1.41 -22.25
C GLY A 132 -11.25 -0.84 -23.68
N ASN A 133 -11.90 -1.55 -24.61
CA ASN A 133 -12.07 -1.07 -25.99
C ASN A 133 -12.90 0.21 -26.05
N LYS A 134 -13.99 0.29 -25.28
CA LYS A 134 -14.83 1.49 -25.23
C LYS A 134 -14.07 2.70 -24.67
N VAL A 135 -13.29 2.49 -23.61
CA VAL A 135 -12.47 3.53 -22.99
C VAL A 135 -11.34 3.98 -23.92
N LEU A 136 -10.80 3.11 -24.78
CA LEU A 136 -9.80 3.46 -25.78
C LEU A 136 -10.39 4.25 -26.97
N GLU A 137 -11.55 3.83 -27.47
CA GLU A 137 -12.17 4.41 -28.67
C GLU A 137 -12.77 5.80 -28.40
N SER A 138 -13.29 6.06 -27.20
CA SER A 138 -13.91 7.35 -26.85
C SER A 138 -12.94 8.55 -26.95
N PRO A 139 -11.72 8.50 -26.40
CA PRO A 139 -10.70 9.54 -26.60
C PRO A 139 -10.22 9.63 -28.05
N ARG A 140 -10.05 8.49 -28.74
CA ARG A 140 -9.61 8.46 -30.14
C ARG A 140 -10.60 9.15 -31.09
N ALA A 141 -11.90 9.09 -30.79
CA ALA A 141 -12.91 9.83 -31.54
C ALA A 141 -12.81 11.35 -31.37
N LEU A 142 -12.27 11.83 -30.24
CA LEU A 142 -12.07 13.25 -29.95
C LEU A 142 -10.72 13.76 -30.48
N ASP A 143 -9.68 12.92 -30.45
CA ASP A 143 -8.35 13.22 -30.97
C ASP A 143 -7.76 12.02 -31.72
N PRO A 144 -7.95 11.94 -33.06
CA PRO A 144 -7.42 10.84 -33.88
C PRO A 144 -5.89 10.81 -33.99
N SER A 145 -5.20 11.88 -33.58
CA SER A 145 -3.75 11.99 -33.70
C SER A 145 -3.00 11.34 -32.54
N GLU A 146 -3.68 11.10 -31.41
CA GLU A 146 -3.10 10.49 -30.22
C GLU A 146 -3.04 8.96 -30.35
N VAL A 147 -1.82 8.43 -30.52
CA VAL A 147 -1.60 6.98 -30.60
C VAL A 147 -1.60 6.39 -29.19
N SER A 148 -2.75 5.89 -28.77
CA SER A 148 -2.91 5.10 -27.55
C SER A 148 -3.14 3.62 -27.87
N THR A 149 -2.66 2.75 -26.98
CA THR A 149 -2.86 1.29 -27.05
C THR A 149 -3.55 0.80 -25.78
N MET A 150 -4.37 -0.24 -25.88
CA MET A 150 -5.02 -0.87 -24.74
C MET A 150 -4.67 -2.36 -24.71
N LEU A 151 -4.28 -2.85 -23.54
CA LEU A 151 -4.00 -4.25 -23.28
C LEU A 151 -4.81 -4.73 -22.08
N THR A 152 -5.50 -5.86 -22.22
CA THR A 152 -6.13 -6.53 -21.09
C THR A 152 -5.10 -7.34 -20.30
N ASN A 153 -5.27 -7.42 -18.99
CA ASN A 153 -4.40 -8.18 -18.10
C ASN A 153 -5.24 -8.90 -17.03
N GLU A 154 -4.59 -9.74 -16.21
CA GLU A 154 -5.26 -10.52 -15.15
C GLU A 154 -6.00 -9.65 -14.12
N THR A 155 -5.70 -8.36 -14.05
CA THR A 155 -6.25 -7.42 -13.07
C THR A 155 -7.29 -6.45 -13.64
N GLY A 156 -7.54 -6.49 -14.95
CA GLY A 156 -8.34 -5.50 -15.66
C GLY A 156 -7.71 -5.18 -17.02
N PHE A 157 -7.35 -3.92 -17.23
CA PHE A 157 -6.69 -3.48 -18.47
C PHE A 157 -5.78 -2.28 -18.22
N GLU A 158 -4.93 -1.97 -19.18
CA GLU A 158 -4.06 -0.81 -19.15
C GLU A 158 -4.12 -0.07 -20.48
N ILE A 159 -4.06 1.25 -20.41
CA ILE A 159 -4.02 2.14 -21.56
C ILE A 159 -2.68 2.88 -21.54
N SER A 160 -1.93 2.74 -22.62
CA SER A 160 -0.60 3.33 -22.76
C SER A 160 -0.57 4.33 -23.91
N SER A 161 -0.04 5.51 -23.61
CA SER A 161 0.41 6.52 -24.56
C SER A 161 1.95 6.47 -24.67
N SER A 162 2.57 7.36 -25.44
CA SER A 162 4.03 7.44 -25.61
C SER A 162 4.79 7.63 -24.29
N ASP A 163 4.22 8.41 -23.38
CA ASP A 163 4.93 8.92 -22.19
C ASP A 163 4.25 8.54 -20.87
N ALA A 164 3.13 7.81 -20.91
CA ALA A 164 2.38 7.44 -19.71
C ALA A 164 1.55 6.17 -19.94
N THR A 165 1.43 5.37 -18.88
CA THR A 165 0.53 4.21 -18.83
C THR A 165 -0.38 4.34 -17.62
N VAL A 166 -1.68 4.17 -17.84
CA VAL A 166 -2.70 4.11 -16.78
C VAL A 166 -3.23 2.69 -16.72
N LYS A 167 -3.15 2.08 -15.55
CA LYS A 167 -3.68 0.74 -15.28
C LYS A 167 -5.01 0.85 -14.55
N ILE A 168 -6.04 0.22 -15.12
CA ILE A 168 -7.39 0.17 -14.56
C ILE A 168 -7.56 -1.20 -13.90
N LEU A 169 -7.71 -1.18 -12.57
CA LEU A 169 -7.98 -2.38 -11.78
C LEU A 169 -9.49 -2.57 -11.67
N ILE A 170 -9.99 -3.70 -12.15
CA ILE A 170 -11.42 -4.02 -12.11
C ILE A 170 -11.74 -4.74 -10.81
N THR A 171 -12.85 -4.34 -10.18
CA THR A 171 -13.39 -5.03 -9.02
C THR A 171 -14.92 -4.97 -9.01
N THR A 172 -15.54 -5.65 -8.06
CA THR A 172 -16.99 -5.71 -7.88
C THR A 172 -17.37 -5.46 -6.42
N VAL A 173 -18.67 -5.27 -6.15
CA VAL A 173 -19.17 -5.04 -4.80
C VAL A 173 -19.04 -6.30 -3.93
N PRO A 174 -18.81 -6.17 -2.60
CA PRO A 174 -18.58 -7.33 -1.73
C PRO A 174 -19.63 -8.46 -1.79
N PRO A 175 -20.95 -8.19 -1.96
CA PRO A 175 -21.94 -9.26 -2.11
C PRO A 175 -21.71 -10.16 -3.34
N ASN A 176 -21.15 -9.62 -4.43
CA ASN A 176 -20.92 -10.35 -5.68
C ASN A 176 -19.74 -11.32 -5.59
N LEU A 177 -18.81 -11.11 -4.66
CA LEU A 177 -17.64 -11.99 -4.48
C LEU A 177 -18.03 -13.44 -4.14
N ARG A 178 -19.22 -13.66 -3.56
CA ARG A 178 -19.73 -15.00 -3.22
C ARG A 178 -20.37 -15.73 -4.41
N LYS A 179 -20.58 -15.03 -5.52
CA LYS A 179 -21.25 -15.53 -6.73
C LYS A 179 -20.26 -15.74 -7.89
N LEU A 180 -18.96 -15.61 -7.63
CA LEU A 180 -17.94 -15.74 -8.66
C LEU A 180 -17.79 -17.19 -9.09
N ASP A 181 -17.95 -17.41 -10.38
CA ASP A 181 -17.47 -18.57 -11.11
C ASP A 181 -15.98 -18.41 -11.49
N PRO A 182 -15.07 -19.30 -11.05
CA PRO A 182 -13.65 -19.25 -11.40
C PRO A 182 -13.31 -19.42 -12.88
N GLU A 183 -14.20 -20.00 -13.70
CA GLU A 183 -13.94 -20.20 -15.13
C GLU A 183 -14.28 -18.96 -15.98
N LEU A 184 -15.20 -18.12 -15.50
CA LEU A 184 -15.73 -16.98 -16.25
C LEU A 184 -15.25 -15.63 -15.73
N HIS A 185 -14.96 -15.52 -14.44
CA HIS A 185 -14.66 -14.24 -13.79
C HIS A 185 -13.18 -14.08 -13.43
N LEU A 186 -12.79 -12.83 -13.18
CA LEU A 186 -11.49 -12.51 -12.59
C LEU A 186 -11.30 -13.20 -11.23
N ASP A 187 -10.06 -13.59 -10.94
CA ASP A 187 -9.69 -14.27 -9.71
C ASP A 187 -10.09 -13.44 -8.47
N ILE A 188 -10.62 -14.13 -7.46
CA ILE A 188 -11.11 -13.48 -6.23
C ILE A 188 -10.02 -12.67 -5.52
N LYS A 189 -8.75 -13.11 -5.54
CA LYS A 189 -7.64 -12.39 -4.91
C LYS A 189 -7.33 -11.10 -5.64
N VAL A 190 -7.46 -11.08 -6.97
CA VAL A 190 -7.33 -9.87 -7.79
C VAL A 190 -8.40 -8.85 -7.40
N LEU A 191 -9.66 -9.28 -7.35
CA LEU A 191 -10.79 -8.41 -6.99
C LEU A 191 -10.66 -7.85 -5.57
N GLN A 192 -10.26 -8.70 -4.61
CA GLN A 192 -9.99 -8.31 -3.23
C GLN A 192 -8.81 -7.33 -3.13
N SER A 193 -7.73 -7.56 -3.90
CA SER A 193 -6.59 -6.64 -3.94
C SER A 193 -6.99 -5.27 -4.47
N ALA A 194 -7.85 -5.20 -5.47
CA ALA A 194 -8.36 -3.94 -6.00
C ALA A 194 -9.28 -3.23 -4.99
N LEU A 195 -10.15 -3.95 -4.26
CA LEU A 195 -10.93 -3.37 -3.15
C LEU A 195 -10.03 -2.84 -2.03
N ALA A 196 -9.00 -3.60 -1.67
CA ALA A 196 -8.02 -3.18 -0.67
C ALA A 196 -7.28 -1.90 -1.13
N ALA A 197 -6.93 -1.79 -2.41
CA ALA A 197 -6.31 -0.58 -2.95
C ALA A 197 -7.20 0.67 -2.80
N ILE A 198 -8.53 0.54 -2.98
CA ILE A 198 -9.48 1.63 -2.73
C ILE A 198 -9.47 2.02 -1.24
N GLN A 199 -9.50 1.03 -0.35
CA GLN A 199 -9.45 1.27 1.11
C GLN A 199 -8.14 1.94 1.53
N TYR A 200 -7.01 1.46 1.02
CA TYR A 200 -5.69 2.04 1.27
C TYR A 200 -5.59 3.47 0.74
N SER A 201 -6.14 3.75 -0.44
CA SER A 201 -6.17 5.11 -0.99
C SER A 201 -6.92 6.08 -0.08
N ARG A 202 -8.10 5.70 0.41
CA ARG A 202 -8.90 6.51 1.34
C ARG A 202 -8.18 6.71 2.67
N TRP A 203 -7.68 5.62 3.26
CA TRP A 203 -6.91 5.69 4.50
C TRP A 203 -5.69 6.61 4.35
N PHE A 204 -4.99 6.52 3.22
CA PHE A 204 -3.79 7.32 2.95
C PHE A 204 -4.11 8.81 2.85
N GLU A 205 -5.23 9.16 2.22
CA GLU A 205 -5.71 10.54 2.12
C GLU A 205 -6.05 11.12 3.51
N GLU A 206 -6.73 10.34 4.35
CA GLU A 206 -7.15 10.77 5.69
C GLU A 206 -5.99 10.79 6.71
N ASN A 207 -5.06 9.84 6.65
CA ASN A 207 -4.09 9.58 7.72
C ASN A 207 -2.63 9.88 7.35
N ALA A 208 -2.30 9.98 6.06
CA ALA A 208 -0.91 10.08 5.57
C ALA A 208 -0.72 11.19 4.52
N SER A 209 -1.58 12.21 4.53
CA SER A 209 -1.56 13.32 3.56
C SER A 209 -0.38 14.28 3.72
N GLN A 210 0.33 14.23 4.86
CA GLN A 210 1.48 15.10 5.14
C GLN A 210 2.62 14.92 4.11
N SER A 211 3.26 16.02 3.73
CA SER A 211 4.34 16.04 2.73
C SER A 211 5.54 15.17 3.16
N THR A 212 5.96 15.27 4.44
CA THR A 212 7.06 14.49 5.00
C THR A 212 6.85 12.99 4.88
N VAL A 213 5.61 12.51 5.11
CA VAL A 213 5.26 11.10 4.98
C VAL A 213 5.40 10.63 3.52
N LYS A 214 4.92 11.42 2.56
CA LYS A 214 5.05 11.13 1.12
C LYS A 214 6.51 11.08 0.67
N VAL A 215 7.33 12.01 1.16
CA VAL A 215 8.79 12.03 0.92
C VAL A 215 9.45 10.78 1.49
N LEU A 216 9.16 10.43 2.76
CA LEU A 216 9.72 9.26 3.41
C LEU A 216 9.35 7.96 2.69
N ILE A 217 8.10 7.83 2.22
CA ILE A 217 7.66 6.67 1.44
C ILE A 217 8.46 6.52 0.15
N ARG A 218 8.70 7.63 -0.58
CA ARG A 218 9.51 7.61 -1.80
C ARG A 218 10.95 7.17 -1.52
N LEU A 219 11.57 7.73 -0.48
CA LEU A 219 12.92 7.36 -0.06
C LEU A 219 13.01 5.90 0.39
N ARG A 220 12.01 5.39 1.12
CA ARG A 220 11.95 3.99 1.56
C ARG A 220 11.76 3.03 0.38
N LYS A 221 10.98 3.40 -0.64
CA LYS A 221 10.86 2.62 -1.88
C LYS A 221 12.20 2.52 -2.60
N ASP A 222 12.92 3.64 -2.74
CA ASP A 222 14.27 3.67 -3.31
C ASP A 222 15.26 2.83 -2.50
N LEU A 223 15.21 2.93 -1.17
CA LEU A 223 16.05 2.13 -0.29
C LEU A 223 15.79 0.63 -0.47
N ARG A 224 14.52 0.21 -0.52
CA ARG A 224 14.13 -1.19 -0.73
C ARG A 224 14.68 -1.74 -2.05
N ILE A 225 14.65 -0.95 -3.12
CA ILE A 225 15.18 -1.37 -4.43
C ILE A 225 16.70 -1.58 -4.33
N ARG A 226 17.41 -0.61 -3.72
CA ARG A 226 18.87 -0.63 -3.59
C ARG A 226 19.41 -1.67 -2.61
N LEU A 227 18.60 -2.11 -1.65
CA LEU A 227 18.98 -3.08 -0.61
C LEU A 227 18.27 -4.42 -0.76
N SER A 228 17.72 -4.72 -1.94
CA SER A 228 16.91 -5.93 -2.19
C SER A 228 17.64 -7.27 -2.01
N TRP A 229 18.96 -7.23 -1.77
CA TRP A 229 19.84 -8.37 -1.46
C TRP A 229 20.14 -8.56 0.04
N LEU A 230 19.55 -7.76 0.93
CA LEU A 230 19.54 -7.98 2.39
C LEU A 230 18.17 -8.55 2.82
#